data_AF-F3LK04-F1
#
_entry.id   AF-F3LK04-F1
#
_cell.length_a   1.000
_cell.length_b   1.000
_cell.length_c   1.000
_cell.angle_alpha   90.00
_cell.angle_beta   90.00
_cell.angle_gamma   90.00
#
_symmetry.space_group_name_H-M   'P 1'
#
loop_
_entity.id
_entity.type
_entity.pdbx_description
1 polymer ?
#
loop_
_entity_poly.entity_id
_entity_poly.type
_entity_poly.pdbx_seq_one_letter_code
_entity_poly.pdbx_strand_id
1 'polypeptide(L)'
;MDLVSVYRVKYDPFPALSKLQLDRQSALEELWENLYHQGDVDSASYAAVPKLVEYGELDLVAAIEVARNSGINPPVPKELEKIIKKHLITLFQKFRVI
;
A
#
# COMPACT_ATOMS: atom_id res chain seq x y z
N MET A 1 5.04 -12.20 -9.77
CA MET A 1 5.09 -10.86 -10.37
C MET A 1 6.24 -10.12 -9.71
N ASP A 2 7.04 -9.40 -10.49
CA ASP A 2 8.04 -8.50 -9.91
C ASP A 2 7.32 -7.27 -9.35
N LEU A 3 7.53 -6.98 -8.07
CA LEU A 3 7.00 -5.78 -7.43
C LEU A 3 7.98 -4.63 -7.65
N VAL A 4 7.41 -3.46 -7.90
CA VAL A 4 8.14 -2.26 -8.31
C VAL A 4 7.73 -1.10 -7.41
N SER A 5 8.71 -0.32 -6.96
CA SER A 5 8.48 0.90 -6.19
C SER A 5 7.97 2.04 -7.05
N VAL A 6 7.68 3.16 -6.41
CA VAL A 6 7.32 4.41 -7.08
C VAL A 6 8.39 4.89 -8.07
N TYR A 7 9.67 4.57 -7.85
CA TYR A 7 10.78 4.93 -8.73
C TYR A 7 10.98 3.95 -9.91
N ARG A 8 10.01 3.06 -10.16
CA ARG A 8 10.05 2.05 -11.24
C ARG A 8 11.23 1.06 -11.14
N VAL A 9 11.74 0.84 -9.93
CA VAL A 9 12.77 -0.15 -9.62
C VAL A 9 12.20 -1.30 -8.79
N LYS A 10 12.79 -2.50 -8.90
CA LYS A 10 12.33 -3.66 -8.13
C LYS A 10 12.38 -3.36 -6.64
N TYR A 11 11.28 -3.63 -5.94
CA TYR A 11 11.18 -3.41 -4.50
C TYR A 11 10.20 -4.41 -3.89
N ASP A 12 10.65 -5.11 -2.85
CA ASP A 12 9.82 -5.97 -2.03
C ASP A 12 9.44 -5.25 -0.73
N PRO A 13 8.17 -4.88 -0.51
CA PRO A 13 7.75 -4.19 0.70
C PRO A 13 7.58 -5.11 1.91
N PHE A 14 7.51 -6.44 1.73
CA PHE A 14 7.16 -7.36 2.82
C PHE A 14 8.16 -7.39 3.99
N PRO A 15 9.48 -7.26 3.76
CA PRO A 15 10.45 -7.10 4.86
C PRO A 15 10.18 -5.86 5.72
N ALA A 16 9.91 -4.70 5.11
CA ALA A 16 9.60 -3.47 5.84
C ALA A 16 8.24 -3.56 6.55
N LEU A 17 7.21 -4.10 5.88
CA LEU A 17 5.91 -4.36 6.50
C LEU A 17 6.02 -5.26 7.73
N SER A 18 6.86 -6.29 7.70
CA SER A 18 7.08 -7.19 8.84
C SER A 18 7.76 -6.49 10.02
N LYS A 19 8.53 -5.43 9.76
CA LYS A 19 9.21 -4.64 10.80
C LYS A 19 8.30 -3.63 11.50
N LEU A 20 7.11 -3.33 10.98
CA LEU A 20 6.20 -2.34 11.56
C LEU A 20 5.90 -2.56 13.06
N GLN A 21 5.91 -3.81 13.52
CA GLN A 21 5.66 -4.17 14.93
C GLN A 21 6.91 -4.10 15.82
N LEU A 22 8.12 -4.06 15.22
CA LEU A 22 9.40 -4.07 15.94
C LEU A 22 10.04 -2.68 15.96
N ASP A 23 10.08 -2.03 14.79
CA ASP A 23 10.60 -0.68 14.60
C ASP A 23 9.67 0.05 13.63
N ARG A 24 8.58 0.58 14.19
CA ARG A 24 7.52 1.22 13.41
C ARG A 24 8.02 2.43 12.65
N GLN A 25 8.88 3.24 13.26
CA GLN A 25 9.32 4.50 12.66
C GLN A 25 10.20 4.24 11.44
N SER A 26 11.25 3.42 11.58
CA SER A 26 12.13 3.09 10.46
C SER A 26 11.39 2.36 9.33
N ALA A 27 10.51 1.42 9.68
CA ALA A 27 9.69 0.71 8.70
C ALA A 27 8.76 1.65 7.92
N LEU A 28 8.11 2.59 8.60
CA LEU A 28 7.23 3.56 7.93
C LEU A 28 8.00 4.52 7.04
N GLU A 29 9.17 5.00 7.47
CA GLU A 29 10.01 5.86 6.63
C GLU A 29 10.37 5.17 5.30
N GLU A 30 10.82 3.91 5.35
CA GLU A 30 11.14 3.13 4.16
C GLU A 30 9.90 2.91 3.27
N LEU A 31 8.77 2.55 3.88
CA LEU A 31 7.52 2.31 3.16
C LEU A 31 6.99 3.59 2.50
N TRP A 32 7.03 4.72 3.18
CA TRP A 32 6.65 6.01 2.59
C TRP A 32 7.57 6.36 1.41
N GLU A 33 8.88 6.23 1.57
CA GLU A 33 9.85 6.55 0.52
C GLU A 33 9.64 5.72 -0.75
N ASN A 34 9.32 4.44 -0.61
CA ASN A 34 9.28 3.51 -1.75
C ASN A 34 7.87 3.27 -2.32
N LEU A 35 6.81 3.42 -1.50
CA LEU A 35 5.45 3.11 -1.93
C LEU A 35 4.66 4.32 -2.42
N TYR A 36 5.09 5.54 -2.09
CA TYR A 36 4.38 6.74 -2.51
C TYR A 36 5.34 7.92 -2.67
N HIS A 37 5.28 8.60 -3.82
CA HIS A 37 6.03 9.83 -4.02
C HIS A 37 5.22 10.82 -4.84
N GLN A 38 4.76 11.91 -4.21
CA GLN A 38 4.07 13.02 -4.90
C GLN A 38 2.89 12.61 -5.80
N GLY A 39 2.16 11.55 -5.44
CA GLY A 39 1.03 11.06 -6.22
C GLY A 39 1.38 9.90 -7.17
N ASP A 40 2.65 9.51 -7.27
CA ASP A 40 3.07 8.31 -7.98
C ASP A 40 2.99 7.08 -7.07
N VAL A 41 2.53 5.97 -7.66
CA VAL A 41 2.46 4.62 -7.06
C VAL A 41 2.70 3.54 -8.12
N ASP A 42 2.99 2.32 -7.68
CA ASP A 42 3.14 1.16 -8.55
C ASP A 42 2.72 -0.13 -7.80
N SER A 43 2.98 -1.27 -8.41
CA SER A 43 2.64 -2.62 -7.95
C SER A 43 3.06 -2.93 -6.52
N ALA A 44 4.22 -2.46 -6.04
CA ALA A 44 4.59 -2.66 -4.64
C ALA A 44 3.66 -1.90 -3.69
N SER A 45 3.23 -0.70 -4.07
CA SER A 45 2.26 0.11 -3.31
C SER A 45 0.94 -0.66 -3.17
N TYR A 46 0.45 -1.21 -4.27
CA TYR A 46 -0.79 -2.00 -4.29
C TYR A 46 -0.67 -3.28 -3.47
N ALA A 47 0.46 -3.99 -3.57
CA ALA A 47 0.71 -5.22 -2.84
C ALA A 47 0.80 -5.01 -1.32
N ALA A 48 1.21 -3.82 -0.88
CA ALA A 48 1.35 -3.48 0.53
C ALA A 48 0.02 -3.17 1.24
N VAL A 49 -0.99 -2.69 0.51
CA VAL A 49 -2.28 -2.23 1.06
C VAL A 49 -2.91 -3.22 2.06
N PRO A 50 -3.01 -4.53 1.77
CA PRO A 50 -3.59 -5.49 2.72
C PRO A 50 -2.92 -5.47 4.10
N LYS A 51 -1.58 -5.47 4.15
CA LYS A 51 -0.83 -5.47 5.41
C LYS A 51 -0.85 -4.12 6.12
N LEU A 52 -0.80 -3.02 5.37
CA LEU A 52 -0.98 -1.69 5.94
C LEU A 52 -2.37 -1.54 6.61
N VAL A 53 -3.42 -2.07 5.97
CA VAL A 53 -4.77 -2.13 6.56
C VAL A 53 -4.81 -2.98 7.83
N GLU A 54 -4.18 -4.16 7.82
CA GLU A 54 -4.10 -5.02 9.01
C GLU A 54 -3.38 -4.34 10.19
N TYR A 55 -2.31 -3.59 9.91
CA TYR A 55 -1.52 -2.87 10.93
C TYR A 55 -2.09 -1.49 11.30
N GLY A 56 -3.13 -1.01 10.60
CA GLY A 56 -3.75 0.28 10.89
C GLY A 56 -2.98 1.49 10.36
N GLU A 57 -2.10 1.32 9.39
CA GLU A 57 -1.31 2.39 8.75
C GLU A 57 -2.14 3.12 7.69
N LEU A 58 -3.25 3.71 8.13
CA LEU A 58 -4.31 4.20 7.23
C LEU A 58 -3.92 5.44 6.44
N ASP A 59 -2.99 6.26 6.93
CA ASP A 59 -2.53 7.46 6.20
C ASP A 59 -1.82 7.08 4.90
N LEU A 60 -0.95 6.07 4.93
CA LEU A 60 -0.27 5.55 3.75
C LEU A 60 -1.25 4.79 2.84
N VAL A 61 -2.20 4.03 3.40
CA VAL A 61 -3.28 3.40 2.63
C VAL A 61 -4.07 4.47 1.86
N ALA A 62 -4.46 5.56 2.52
CA ALA A 62 -5.20 6.64 1.90
C ALA A 62 -4.39 7.32 0.78
N ALA A 63 -3.11 7.62 1.01
CA ALA A 63 -2.24 8.20 -0.01
C ALA A 63 -2.13 7.31 -1.25
N ILE A 64 -1.92 6.00 -1.06
CA ILE A 64 -1.84 5.02 -2.16
C ILE A 64 -3.16 4.96 -2.92
N GLU A 65 -4.30 4.89 -2.22
CA GLU A 65 -5.61 4.78 -2.86
C GLU A 65 -6.00 6.05 -3.62
N VAL A 66 -5.67 7.24 -3.10
CA VAL A 66 -5.86 8.51 -3.83
C VAL A 66 -5.02 8.53 -5.11
N ALA A 67 -3.72 8.21 -5.00
CA ALA A 67 -2.81 8.18 -6.14
C ALA A 67 -3.24 7.15 -7.20
N ARG A 68 -3.64 5.95 -6.77
CA ARG A 68 -4.15 4.88 -7.63
C ARG A 68 -5.38 5.29 -8.44
N ASN A 69 -6.28 6.06 -7.82
CA ASN A 69 -7.53 6.50 -8.45
C ASN A 69 -7.39 7.81 -9.27
N SER A 70 -6.21 8.41 -9.33
CA SER A 70 -5.95 9.62 -10.14
C SER A 70 -5.97 9.39 -11.66
N GLY A 71 -5.81 8.13 -12.09
CA GLY A 71 -5.78 7.75 -13.50
C GLY A 71 -4.42 7.91 -14.20
N ILE A 72 -3.38 8.40 -13.51
CA ILE A 72 -2.03 8.59 -14.08
C ILE A 72 -1.08 7.40 -13.81
N ASN A 73 -1.38 6.60 -12.79
CA ASN A 73 -0.54 5.49 -12.35
C ASN A 73 -0.87 4.19 -13.08
N PRO A 74 0.06 3.21 -13.12
CA PRO A 74 -0.21 1.91 -13.70
C PRO A 74 -1.44 1.25 -13.06
N PRO A 75 -2.23 0.49 -13.83
CA PRO A 75 -3.37 -0.22 -13.28
C PRO A 75 -2.92 -1.25 -12.24
N VAL A 76 -3.84 -1.58 -11.34
CA VAL A 76 -3.62 -2.66 -10.38
C VAL A 76 -3.44 -3.98 -11.14
N PRO A 77 -2.41 -4.78 -10.84
CA PRO A 77 -2.28 -6.13 -11.38
C PRO A 77 -3.50 -6.98 -11.04
N LYS A 78 -4.00 -7.75 -12.00
CA LYS A 78 -5.22 -8.56 -11.86
C LYS A 78 -5.18 -9.51 -10.65
N GLU A 79 -4.00 -10.00 -10.32
CA GLU A 79 -3.74 -10.87 -9.19
C GLU A 79 -3.97 -10.19 -7.84
N LEU A 80 -3.80 -8.87 -7.77
CA LEU A 80 -3.94 -8.07 -6.55
C LEU A 80 -5.34 -7.46 -6.38
N GLU A 81 -6.08 -7.22 -7.46
CA GLU A 81 -7.38 -6.55 -7.42
C GLU A 81 -8.34 -7.14 -6.39
N LYS A 82 -8.51 -8.47 -6.40
CA LYS A 82 -9.43 -9.17 -5.49
C LYS A 82 -8.99 -9.05 -4.03
N ILE A 83 -7.68 -9.08 -3.77
CA ILE A 83 -7.11 -9.04 -2.43
C ILE A 83 -7.27 -7.65 -1.83
N ILE A 84 -6.91 -6.61 -2.59
CA ILE A 84 -7.04 -5.20 -2.18
C ILE A 84 -8.51 -4.89 -1.90
N LYS A 85 -9.40 -5.21 -2.85
CA LYS A 85 -10.85 -4.98 -2.69
C LYS A 85 -11.41 -5.63 -1.43
N LYS A 86 -11.01 -6.87 -1.11
CA LYS A 86 -11.43 -7.55 0.11
C LYS A 86 -10.99 -6.79 1.37
N HIS A 87 -9.73 -6.36 1.45
CA HIS A 87 -9.21 -5.67 2.64
C HIS A 87 -9.81 -4.28 2.81
N LEU A 88 -10.00 -3.53 1.72
CA LEU A 88 -10.67 -2.23 1.79
C LEU A 88 -12.14 -2.37 2.23
N ILE A 89 -12.88 -3.36 1.72
CA ILE A 89 -14.26 -3.61 2.18
C ILE A 89 -14.28 -3.94 3.68
N THR A 90 -13.38 -4.80 4.15
CA THR A 90 -13.27 -5.12 5.58
C THR A 90 -12.93 -3.88 6.41
N LEU A 91 -12.02 -3.03 5.93
CA LEU A 91 -11.69 -1.75 6.56
C LEU A 91 -12.95 -0.88 6.69
N PHE A 92 -13.67 -0.65 5.59
CA PHE A 92 -14.89 0.14 5.60
C PHE A 92 -15.96 -0.43 6.52
N GLN A 93 -16.13 -1.75 6.59
CA GLN A 93 -17.06 -2.39 7.52
C GLN A 93 -16.64 -2.21 8.98
N LYS A 94 -15.34 -2.32 9.28
CA LYS A 94 -14.79 -2.17 10.64
C LYS A 94 -14.94 -0.74 11.17
N PHE A 95 -14.80 0.26 10.30
CA PHE A 95 -14.86 1.68 10.66
C PHE A 95 -16.21 2.34 10.34
N ARG A 96 -17.22 1.56 9.93
CA ARG A 96 -18.60 2.03 9.81
C ARG A 96 -19.21 2.18 11.22
N VAL A 97 -18.92 3.31 11.86
CA VAL A 97 -19.70 3.83 12.98
C VAL A 97 -20.50 4.99 12.42
N ILE A 98 -21.66 4.71 11.80
CA ILE A 98 -23.02 5.28 11.98
C ILE A 98 -23.98 4.42 11.14
#